data_AF-A0A7C3L770-F1
#
_entry.id   AF-A0A7C3L770-F1
#
_cell.length_a   1.000
_cell.length_b   1.000
_cell.length_c   1.000
_cell.angle_alpha   90.00
_cell.angle_beta   90.00
_cell.angle_gamma   90.00
#
_symmetry.space_group_name_H-M   'P 1'
#
loop_
_entity.id
_entity.type
_entity.pdbx_description
1 polymer ?
#
loop_
_entity_poly.entity_id
_entity_poly.type
_entity_poly.pdbx_seq_one_letter_code
_entity_poly.pdbx_strand_id
1 'polypeptide(L)' 'LDLMVNLSNNIGGKTICAFGDAEIAPVLSTLKYFRQEYEDHIREGRCTVREQPAMAADPGSRSRMG' A
#
# COMPACT_ATOMS: atom_id res chain seq x y z
N LEU A 1 12.82 5.52 2.37
CA LEU A 1 12.29 4.37 1.59
C LEU A 1 13.04 3.08 1.89
N ASP A 2 14.35 3.12 2.07
CA ASP A 2 15.15 1.90 2.32
C ASP A 2 14.79 1.17 3.62
N LEU A 3 14.34 1.91 4.65
CA LEU A 3 13.81 1.31 5.86
C LEU A 3 12.61 0.38 5.56
N MET A 4 11.72 0.74 4.64
CA MET A 4 10.58 -0.10 4.27
C MET A 4 11.05 -1.41 3.64
N VAL A 5 12.04 -1.35 2.74
CA VAL A 5 12.65 -2.54 2.12
C VAL A 5 13.32 -3.42 3.18
N ASN A 6 14.08 -2.81 4.09
CA ASN A 6 14.75 -3.52 5.18
C ASN A 6 13.76 -4.20 6.13
N LEU A 7 12.62 -3.56 6.42
CA LEU A 7 11.56 -4.16 7.23
C LEU A 7 10.90 -5.33 6.50
N SER A 8 10.55 -5.17 5.23
CA SER A 8 10.01 -6.26 4.40
C SER A 8 10.92 -7.48 4.39
N ASN A 9 12.24 -7.28 4.20
CA ASN A 9 13.23 -8.36 4.25
C ASN A 9 13.39 -9.00 5.65
N ASN A 10 13.02 -8.27 6.71
CA ASN A 10 13.02 -8.78 8.08
C ASN A 10 11.71 -9.44 8.51
N ILE A 11 10.65 -9.36 7.70
CA ILE A 11 9.41 -10.11 7.90
C ILE A 11 9.49 -11.45 7.16
N GLY A 12 10.03 -11.43 5.93
CA GLY A 12 10.06 -12.59 5.03
C GLY A 12 10.64 -13.85 5.67
N GLY A 13 9.81 -14.87 5.82
CA GLY A 13 10.19 -16.17 6.39
C GLY A 13 10.55 -16.14 7.89
N LYS A 14 10.31 -15.01 8.57
CA LYS A 14 10.58 -14.83 10.01
C LYS A 14 9.29 -14.76 10.84
N THR A 15 8.13 -14.91 10.21
CA THR A 15 6.82 -14.95 10.86
C THR A 15 6.14 -16.30 10.68
N ILE A 16 5.40 -16.77 11.70
CA ILE A 16 4.65 -18.04 11.65
C ILE A 16 3.39 -17.91 10.76
N CYS A 17 2.77 -16.73 10.74
CA CYS A 17 1.55 -16.49 9.99
C CYS A 17 1.88 -16.20 8.52
N ALA A 18 1.27 -16.94 7.59
CA ALA A 18 1.41 -16.73 6.15
C ALA A 18 0.98 -15.32 5.68
N PHE A 19 0.16 -14.63 6.49
CA PHE A 19 -0.23 -13.25 6.21
C PHE A 19 0.96 -12.27 6.32
N GLY A 20 1.93 -12.54 7.21
CA GLY A 20 3.12 -11.69 7.34
C GLY A 20 3.94 -11.64 6.05
N ASP A 21 4.11 -12.79 5.39
CA ASP A 21 4.78 -12.84 4.08
C ASP A 21 3.92 -12.20 2.98
N ALA A 22 2.59 -12.33 3.05
CA ALA A 22 1.67 -11.76 2.07
C ALA A 22 1.70 -10.22 2.05
N GLU A 23 1.89 -9.57 3.21
CA GLU A 23 1.97 -8.10 3.30
C GLU A 23 3.28 -7.51 2.73
N ILE A 24 4.31 -8.32 2.49
CA ILE A 24 5.56 -7.85 1.87
C ILE A 24 5.35 -7.44 0.40
N ALA A 25 4.56 -8.23 -0.34
CA ALA A 25 4.32 -8.02 -1.75
C ALA A 25 3.74 -6.64 -2.11
N PRO A 26 2.68 -6.12 -1.43
CA PRO A 26 2.18 -4.78 -1.71
C PRO A 26 3.23 -3.70 -1.44
N VAL A 27 3.99 -3.79 -0.35
CA VAL A 27 5.04 -2.80 -0.04
C VAL A 27 6.14 -2.76 -1.09
N LEU A 28 6.67 -3.93 -1.47
CA LEU A 28 7.76 -3.98 -2.46
C LEU A 28 7.27 -3.60 -3.86
N SER A 29 6.06 -4.00 -4.24
CA SER A 29 5.51 -3.66 -5.56
C SER A 29 5.24 -2.16 -5.68
N THR A 30 4.68 -1.49 -4.67
CA THR A 30 4.46 -0.04 -4.75
C THR A 30 5.79 0.72 -4.81
N LEU A 31 6.80 0.30 -4.05
CA LEU A 31 8.14 0.87 -4.14
C LEU A 31 8.82 0.61 -5.48
N LYS A 32 8.47 -0.47 -6.19
CA LYS A 32 9.01 -0.75 -7.54
C LYS A 32 8.37 0.15 -8.60
N TYR A 33 7.05 0.33 -8.55
CA TYR A 33 6.32 1.02 -9.61
C TYR A 33 6.11 2.53 -9.35
N PHE A 34 6.04 2.94 -8.08
CA PHE A 34 5.63 4.29 -7.68
C PHE A 34 6.68 5.01 -6.82
N ARG A 35 7.96 4.57 -6.86
CA ARG A 35 9.04 5.20 -6.08
C ARG A 35 9.09 6.71 -6.22
N GLN A 36 8.94 7.22 -7.44
CA GLN A 36 9.00 8.65 -7.71
C GLN A 36 7.91 9.42 -6.95
N GLU A 37 6.71 8.85 -6.83
CA GLU A 37 5.60 9.47 -6.09
C GLU A 37 5.92 9.60 -4.61
N TYR A 38 6.56 8.59 -4.01
CA TYR A 38 7.04 8.68 -2.63
C TYR A 38 8.12 9.76 -2.48
N GLU A 39 9.05 9.85 -3.41
CA GLU A 39 10.13 10.85 -3.38
C GLU A 39 9.59 12.27 -3.54
N ASP A 40 8.63 12.47 -4.44
CA ASP A 40 7.98 13.75 -4.66
C ASP A 40 7.14 14.15 -3.43
N HIS A 41 6.41 13.21 -2.83
CA HIS A 41 5.68 13.45 -1.57
C HIS A 41 6.61 13.89 -0.43
N ILE A 42 7.77 13.22 -0.28
CA ILE A 42 8.77 13.57 0.74
C ILE A 42 9.38 14.95 0.46
N ARG A 43 9.72 15.24 -0.80
CA ARG A 43 10.36 16.50 -1.21
C ARG A 43 9.42 17.69 -1.04
N GLU A 44 8.15 17.53 -1.41
CA GLU A 44 7.15 18.60 -1.39
C GLU A 44 6.43 18.73 -0.05
N GLY A 45 6.62 17.77 0.87
CA GLY A 45 5.95 17.74 2.17
C GLY A 45 4.43 17.64 2.08
N ARG A 46 3.90 17.25 0.92
CA ARG A 46 2.47 17.08 0.65
C ARG A 46 2.26 16.03 -0.42
N CYS A 47 1.05 15.47 -0.47
CA CYS A 47 0.66 14.54 -1.51
C CYS A 47 0.63 15.23 -2.89
N THR A 48 1.37 14.68 -3.85
CA THR A 48 1.46 15.20 -5.23
C THR A 48 0.53 14.45 -6.19
N VAL A 49 0.08 13.25 -5.82
CA VAL A 49 -0.93 12.50 -6.56
C VAL A 49 -2.32 13.05 -6.27
N ARG A 50 -3.15 13.14 -7.31
CA ARG A 50 -4.56 13.52 -7.16
C ARG A 50 -5.25 12.52 -6.24
N GLU A 51 -6.06 13.03 -5.31
CA GLU A 51 -7.03 12.21 -4.59
C GLU A 51 -7.92 11.52 -5.62
N GLN A 52 -7.67 10.23 -5.88
CA GLN A 52 -8.72 9.39 -6.43
C GLN A 52 -9.70 9.15 -5.28
N PRO A 53 -11.00 9.43 -5.43
CA PRO A 53 -11.97 9.06 -4.41
C PRO A 53 -11.83 7.55 -4.23
N ALA A 54 -11.17 7.16 -3.14
CA ALA A 54 -10.69 5.81 -2.88
C ALA A 54 -11.83 4.85 -3.19
N MET A 55 -11.70 4.10 -4.30
CA MET A 55 -12.62 3.04 -4.73
C MET A 55 -14.00 3.19 -4.07
N ALA A 56 -14.78 4.19 -4.49
CA ALA A 56 -16.06 4.51 -3.86
C ALA A 56 -16.81 3.21 -3.59
N ALA A 57 -17.03 2.92 -2.30
CA ALA A 57 -17.73 1.75 -1.82
C ALA A 57 -18.90 1.43 -2.76
N ASP A 58 -18.99 0.17 -3.20
CA ASP A 58 -20.09 -0.31 -4.04
C ASP A 58 -21.43 0.28 -3.54
N PRO A 59 -22.09 1.15 -4.32
CA PRO A 59 -23.39 1.69 -3.95
C PRO A 59 -24.49 0.61 -3.87
N GLY A 60 -24.20 -0.62 -4.32
CA GLY A 60 -25.14 -1.71 -4.56
C GLY A 60 -25.56 -2.56 -3.34
N SER A 61 -24.95 -2.43 -2.17
CA SER A 61 -25.30 -3.32 -1.04
C SER A 61 -26.60 -2.95 -0.29
N ARG A 62 -27.33 -1.92 -0.70
CA ARG A 62 -28.54 -1.42 0.00
C ARG A 62 -29.88 -1.78 -0.68
N SER A 63 -29.92 -2.77 -1.58
CA SER A 63 -31.17 -3.19 -2.27
C SER A 63 -31.63 -4.62 -1.94
N ARG A 64 -31.44 -5.08 -0.70
CA ARG A 64 -32.02 -6.35 -0.24
C ARG A 64 -32.55 -6.25 1.18
N MET A 65 -33.50 -5.34 1.37
CA MET A 65 -34.40 -5.36 2.52
C MET A 65 -35.77 -4.90 2.01
N GLY A 66 -36.49 -5.85 1.43
CA GLY A 66 -37.88 -5.74 0.96
C GLY A 66 -38.53 -7.09 1.13
#